data_AF-A0A227JAA1-F1
#
_entry.id   AF-A0A227JAA1-F1
#
_cell.length_a   1.000
_cell.length_b   1.000
_cell.length_c   1.000
_cell.angle_alpha   90.00
_cell.angle_beta   90.00
_cell.angle_gamma   90.00
#
_symmetry.space_group_name_H-M   'P 1'
#
loop_
_entity.id
_entity.type
_entity.pdbx_description
1 polymer ?
#
loop_
_entity_poly.entity_id
_entity_poly.type
_entity_poly.pdbx_seq_one_letter_code
_entity_poly.pdbx_strand_id
1 'polypeptide(L)'
;MQLPSSLVSVAESAVQNAQEAGYLQSWPNEVVEQFHYVSALSQFITETIHRDEALAQQLPTMLSELSRHQAYRTRLAALLAECPDEMSGHRVLRQFRNREMVYIAWKDFLHAWTLEESLRHLSQLAEAMIFETYQWQYKICCAEWGTPTNAEGEAQPMLIIGMGKLGGGELNFSSDIDLIFTYPENGETQGARRSIANAQFFTRLGQRIIKALDQQTFDGFCYRVDMRLRPFGESGPLVMSYAALEDYYQEQGRDWERYAMIKARVMGCEMYPQYQELRKMLRPFVFRRYIDFSAIQSLRRMKSMISSEVRRRGLTNNIKLGAGGIREI
;
A
#
# COMPACT_ATOMS: atom_id res chain seq x y z
N MET A 1 -3.35 -25.73 -20.58
CA MET A 1 -2.93 -25.84 -19.16
C MET A 1 -3.74 -26.94 -18.50
N GLN A 2 -3.14 -27.90 -17.78
CA GLN A 2 -3.88 -29.00 -17.16
C GLN A 2 -4.19 -28.69 -15.69
N LEU A 3 -5.47 -28.74 -15.31
CA LEU A 3 -5.90 -28.62 -13.92
C LEU A 3 -5.83 -29.98 -13.21
N PRO A 4 -5.50 -30.02 -11.90
CA PRO A 4 -5.75 -31.18 -11.07
C PRO A 4 -7.22 -31.59 -11.14
N SER A 5 -7.51 -32.90 -11.12
CA SER A 5 -8.87 -33.44 -11.21
C SER A 5 -9.81 -32.88 -10.14
N SER A 6 -9.28 -32.56 -8.95
CA SER A 6 -10.03 -31.96 -7.84
C SER A 6 -10.52 -30.54 -8.11
N LEU A 7 -9.94 -29.83 -9.09
CA LEU A 7 -10.28 -28.43 -9.39
C LEU A 7 -11.12 -28.28 -10.67
N VAL A 8 -11.30 -29.34 -11.45
CA VAL A 8 -12.05 -29.31 -12.71
C VAL A 8 -13.49 -28.88 -12.49
N SER A 9 -14.18 -29.45 -11.50
CA SER A 9 -15.58 -29.08 -11.19
C SER A 9 -15.73 -27.62 -10.73
N VAL A 10 -14.70 -27.06 -10.08
CA VAL A 10 -14.67 -25.66 -9.66
C VAL A 10 -14.58 -24.74 -10.89
N ALA A 11 -13.70 -25.06 -11.84
CA ALA A 11 -13.59 -24.34 -13.10
C ALA A 11 -14.89 -24.41 -13.92
N GLU A 12 -15.47 -25.61 -14.07
CA GLU A 12 -16.71 -25.82 -14.82
C GLU A 12 -17.86 -24.99 -14.24
N SER A 13 -18.03 -25.00 -12.91
CA SER A 13 -19.04 -24.17 -12.24
C SER A 13 -18.80 -22.68 -12.44
N ALA A 14 -17.55 -22.21 -12.36
CA ALA A 14 -17.23 -20.81 -12.59
C ALA A 14 -17.48 -20.37 -14.04
N VAL A 15 -17.16 -21.22 -15.01
CA VAL A 15 -17.43 -20.98 -16.43
C VAL A 15 -18.93 -20.96 -16.70
N GLN A 16 -19.70 -21.88 -16.12
CA GLN A 16 -21.16 -21.88 -16.27
C GLN A 16 -21.78 -20.58 -15.74
N ASN A 17 -21.41 -20.16 -14.53
CA ASN A 17 -21.89 -18.90 -13.94
C ASN A 17 -21.55 -17.69 -14.82
N ALA A 18 -20.35 -17.70 -15.43
CA ALA A 18 -19.88 -16.66 -16.32
C ALA A 18 -20.61 -16.66 -17.68
N GLN A 19 -21.00 -17.84 -18.18
CA GLN A 19 -21.86 -17.99 -19.37
C GLN A 19 -23.27 -17.47 -19.11
N GLU A 20 -23.86 -17.80 -17.96
CA GLU A 20 -25.19 -17.32 -17.55
C GLU A 20 -25.20 -15.80 -17.36
N ALA A 21 -24.11 -15.22 -16.86
CA ALA A 21 -23.93 -13.77 -16.79
C ALA A 21 -23.65 -13.10 -18.15
N GLY A 22 -23.42 -13.87 -19.22
CA GLY A 22 -23.36 -13.40 -20.61
C GLY A 22 -22.05 -12.75 -21.06
N TYR A 23 -21.10 -12.48 -20.17
CA TYR A 23 -19.88 -11.75 -20.54
C TYR A 23 -18.83 -12.61 -21.27
N LEU A 24 -18.85 -13.94 -21.16
CA LEU A 24 -17.87 -14.79 -21.86
C LEU A 24 -18.04 -14.78 -23.39
N GLN A 25 -19.23 -14.42 -23.90
CA GLN A 25 -19.52 -14.43 -25.34
C GLN A 25 -18.73 -13.35 -26.10
N SER A 26 -18.32 -12.28 -25.42
CA SER A 26 -17.52 -11.20 -26.00
C SER A 26 -16.02 -11.42 -25.85
N TRP A 27 -15.58 -12.47 -25.13
CA TRP A 27 -14.18 -12.72 -24.86
C TRP A 27 -13.53 -13.52 -25.98
N PRO A 28 -12.26 -13.24 -26.33
CA PRO A 28 -11.49 -14.11 -27.22
C PRO A 28 -11.37 -15.52 -26.62
N ASN A 29 -11.39 -16.55 -27.48
CA ASN A 29 -11.32 -17.96 -27.04
C ASN A 29 -10.11 -18.24 -26.13
N GLU A 30 -8.95 -17.63 -26.42
CA GLU A 30 -7.75 -17.76 -25.59
C GLU A 30 -7.99 -17.27 -24.15
N VAL A 31 -8.70 -16.15 -23.99
CA VAL A 31 -9.03 -15.59 -22.67
C VAL A 31 -10.05 -16.48 -21.94
N VAL A 32 -10.98 -17.10 -22.65
CA VAL A 32 -11.93 -18.06 -22.08
C VAL A 32 -11.21 -19.33 -21.60
N GLU A 33 -10.25 -19.84 -22.36
CA GLU A 33 -9.42 -20.98 -21.93
C GLU A 33 -8.56 -20.64 -20.71
N GLN A 34 -7.97 -19.44 -20.68
CA GLN A 34 -7.26 -18.93 -19.51
C GLN A 34 -8.21 -18.79 -18.31
N PHE A 35 -9.42 -18.28 -18.51
CA PHE A 35 -10.44 -18.12 -17.47
C PHE A 35 -10.79 -19.46 -16.82
N HIS A 36 -11.00 -20.50 -17.63
CA HIS A 36 -11.23 -21.86 -17.12
C HIS A 36 -10.11 -22.30 -16.17
N TYR A 37 -8.84 -22.04 -16.52
CA TYR A 37 -7.72 -22.39 -15.66
C TYR A 37 -7.65 -21.54 -14.38
N VAL A 38 -7.68 -20.20 -14.48
CA VAL A 38 -7.48 -19.32 -13.31
C VAL A 38 -8.67 -19.30 -12.37
N SER A 39 -9.89 -19.54 -12.86
CA SER A 39 -11.11 -19.59 -12.05
C SER A 39 -11.11 -20.76 -11.07
N ALA A 40 -10.49 -21.89 -11.43
CA ALA A 40 -10.26 -23.02 -10.55
C ALA A 40 -9.26 -22.70 -9.41
N LEU A 41 -8.35 -21.76 -9.63
CA LEU A 41 -7.27 -21.42 -8.70
C LEU A 41 -7.63 -20.26 -7.76
N SER A 42 -8.57 -19.40 -8.15
CA SER A 42 -8.88 -18.18 -7.42
C SER A 42 -10.35 -17.79 -7.45
N GLN A 43 -11.00 -18.01 -6.31
CA GLN A 43 -12.33 -17.48 -6.04
C GLN A 43 -12.36 -15.93 -6.05
N PHE A 44 -11.25 -15.28 -5.69
CA PHE A 44 -11.16 -13.82 -5.76
C PHE A 44 -11.34 -13.31 -7.20
N ILE A 45 -10.75 -13.98 -8.19
CA ILE A 45 -10.89 -13.61 -9.60
C ILE A 45 -12.35 -13.74 -10.04
N THR A 46 -12.98 -14.89 -9.77
CA THR A 46 -14.35 -15.16 -10.21
C THR A 46 -15.37 -14.23 -9.54
N GLU A 47 -15.29 -14.05 -8.22
CA GLU A 47 -16.19 -13.15 -7.49
C GLU A 47 -16.03 -11.70 -7.91
N THR A 48 -14.80 -11.24 -8.15
CA THR A 48 -14.56 -9.84 -8.55
C THR A 48 -15.12 -9.56 -9.93
N ILE A 49 -14.87 -10.45 -10.90
CA ILE A 49 -15.39 -10.30 -12.27
C ILE A 49 -16.92 -10.34 -12.25
N HIS A 50 -17.52 -11.25 -11.48
CA HIS A 50 -18.97 -11.39 -11.42
C HIS A 50 -19.67 -10.17 -10.79
N ARG A 51 -19.03 -9.50 -9.81
CA ARG A 51 -19.58 -8.31 -9.16
C ARG A 51 -19.35 -7.01 -9.93
N ASP A 52 -18.40 -7.00 -10.86
CA ASP A 52 -17.97 -5.81 -11.58
C ASP A 52 -18.14 -6.00 -13.09
N GLU A 53 -19.32 -5.64 -13.59
CA GLU A 53 -19.67 -5.76 -15.01
C GLU A 53 -18.69 -5.01 -15.92
N ALA A 54 -18.18 -3.85 -15.48
CA ALA A 54 -17.21 -3.09 -16.25
C ALA A 54 -15.87 -3.85 -16.35
N LEU A 55 -15.44 -4.50 -15.26
CA LEU A 55 -14.28 -5.40 -15.33
C LEU A 55 -14.55 -6.57 -16.27
N ALA A 56 -15.70 -7.23 -16.17
CA ALA A 56 -16.04 -8.36 -17.01
C ALA A 56 -15.97 -8.01 -18.51
N GLN A 57 -16.40 -6.81 -18.90
CA GLN A 57 -16.32 -6.35 -20.28
C GLN A 57 -14.90 -5.93 -20.70
N GLN A 58 -14.15 -5.26 -19.80
CA GLN A 58 -12.84 -4.67 -20.13
C GLN A 58 -11.66 -5.64 -19.95
N LEU A 59 -11.85 -6.76 -19.25
CA LEU A 59 -10.76 -7.65 -18.85
C LEU A 59 -9.91 -8.15 -20.01
N PRO A 60 -10.45 -8.59 -21.18
CA PRO A 60 -9.61 -9.02 -22.30
C PRO A 60 -8.65 -7.92 -22.77
N THR A 61 -9.12 -6.68 -22.84
CA THR A 61 -8.29 -5.52 -23.20
C THR A 61 -7.28 -5.20 -22.10
N MET A 62 -7.68 -5.29 -20.82
CA MET A 62 -6.75 -5.11 -19.71
C MET A 62 -5.62 -6.14 -19.75
N LEU A 63 -5.91 -7.40 -20.07
CA LEU A 63 -4.94 -8.50 -20.11
C LEU A 63 -3.94 -8.37 -21.27
N SER A 64 -4.27 -7.65 -22.35
CA SER A 64 -3.34 -7.44 -23.47
C SER A 64 -2.29 -6.36 -23.18
N GLU A 65 -2.56 -5.46 -22.24
CA GLU A 65 -1.58 -4.48 -21.75
C GLU A 65 -0.51 -5.18 -20.89
N LEU A 66 0.78 -4.95 -21.18
CA LEU A 66 1.88 -5.60 -20.46
C LEU A 66 2.38 -4.82 -19.24
N SER A 67 2.30 -3.48 -19.26
CA SER A 67 2.95 -2.61 -18.27
C SER A 67 1.97 -1.65 -17.60
N ARG A 68 0.83 -2.19 -17.14
CA ARG A 68 -0.23 -1.41 -16.48
C ARG A 68 0.24 -0.58 -15.29
N HIS A 69 1.31 -1.02 -14.61
CA HIS A 69 1.84 -0.36 -13.42
C HIS A 69 2.27 1.08 -13.65
N GLN A 70 2.78 1.39 -14.85
CA GLN A 70 3.26 2.72 -15.24
C GLN A 70 2.14 3.78 -15.20
N ALA A 71 0.89 3.36 -15.40
CA ALA A 71 -0.26 4.26 -15.49
C ALA A 71 -1.19 4.17 -14.27
N TYR A 72 -0.83 3.44 -13.19
CA TYR A 72 -1.72 3.31 -12.03
C TYR A 72 -2.05 4.65 -11.39
N ARG A 73 -1.03 5.50 -11.17
CA ARG A 73 -1.21 6.84 -10.61
C ARG A 73 -2.14 7.71 -11.46
N THR A 74 -1.82 7.85 -12.75
CA THR A 74 -2.60 8.70 -13.67
C THR A 74 -4.05 8.22 -13.82
N ARG A 75 -4.28 6.90 -13.96
CA ARG A 75 -5.64 6.36 -14.11
C ARG A 75 -6.46 6.53 -12.84
N LEU A 76 -5.88 6.25 -11.68
CA LEU A 76 -6.59 6.42 -10.42
C LEU A 76 -6.90 7.89 -10.14
N ALA A 77 -5.95 8.80 -10.39
CA ALA A 77 -6.15 10.23 -10.24
C ALA A 77 -7.31 10.75 -11.12
N ALA A 78 -7.41 10.28 -12.36
CA ALA A 78 -8.50 10.65 -13.27
C ALA A 78 -9.86 10.19 -12.73
N LEU A 79 -9.98 8.94 -12.28
CA LEU A 79 -11.22 8.40 -11.72
C LEU A 79 -11.65 9.12 -10.42
N LEU A 80 -10.68 9.46 -9.56
CA LEU A 80 -10.96 10.20 -8.32
C LEU A 80 -11.36 11.66 -8.58
N ALA A 81 -10.87 12.27 -9.65
CA ALA A 81 -11.24 13.64 -10.02
C ALA A 81 -12.70 13.76 -10.50
N GLU A 82 -13.27 12.68 -11.03
CA GLU A 82 -14.67 12.60 -11.47
C GLU A 82 -15.66 12.29 -10.33
N CYS A 83 -15.15 11.97 -9.13
CA CYS A 83 -15.98 11.62 -7.98
C CYS A 83 -16.68 12.86 -7.39
N PRO A 84 -18.03 12.89 -7.35
CA PRO A 84 -18.77 14.01 -6.77
C PRO A 84 -18.67 14.09 -5.24
N ASP A 85 -18.39 12.97 -4.57
CA ASP A 85 -18.34 12.89 -3.12
C ASP A 85 -17.36 11.82 -2.61
N GLU A 86 -17.18 11.77 -1.28
CA GLU A 86 -16.27 10.80 -0.65
C GLU A 86 -16.75 9.35 -0.79
N MET A 87 -18.06 9.11 -0.79
CA MET A 87 -18.61 7.77 -0.88
C MET A 87 -18.32 7.17 -2.26
N SER A 88 -18.52 7.95 -3.33
CA SER A 88 -18.15 7.54 -4.68
C SER A 88 -16.66 7.31 -4.80
N GLY A 89 -15.83 8.18 -4.22
CA GLY A 89 -14.37 8.01 -4.20
C GLY A 89 -13.92 6.73 -3.49
N HIS A 90 -14.51 6.42 -2.33
CA HIS A 90 -14.25 5.16 -1.61
C HIS A 90 -14.61 3.92 -2.44
N ARG A 91 -15.72 3.97 -3.19
CA ARG A 91 -16.11 2.89 -4.10
C ARG A 91 -15.12 2.73 -5.25
N VAL A 92 -14.73 3.83 -5.89
CA VAL A 92 -13.73 3.86 -6.97
C VAL A 92 -12.40 3.25 -6.52
N LEU A 93 -11.93 3.60 -5.31
CA LEU A 93 -10.70 3.03 -4.75
C LEU A 93 -10.76 1.49 -4.67
N ARG A 94 -11.87 0.93 -4.18
CA ARG A 94 -12.04 -0.53 -4.04
C ARG A 94 -12.14 -1.21 -5.39
N GLN A 95 -12.92 -0.65 -6.31
CA GLN A 95 -13.05 -1.17 -7.66
C GLN A 95 -11.70 -1.14 -8.39
N PHE A 96 -10.99 -0.02 -8.36
CA PHE A 96 -9.67 0.10 -8.99
C PHE A 96 -8.68 -0.93 -8.44
N ARG A 97 -8.55 -1.02 -7.10
CA ARG A 97 -7.69 -2.01 -6.45
C ARG A 97 -8.07 -3.43 -6.88
N ASN A 98 -9.35 -3.79 -6.82
CA ASN A 98 -9.78 -5.15 -7.14
C ASN A 98 -9.56 -5.52 -8.61
N ARG A 99 -9.86 -4.60 -9.53
CA ARG A 99 -9.60 -4.78 -10.98
C ARG A 99 -8.13 -5.02 -11.27
N GLU A 100 -7.24 -4.20 -10.72
CA GLU A 100 -5.80 -4.37 -10.93
C GLU A 100 -5.26 -5.61 -10.22
N MET A 101 -5.80 -5.98 -9.06
CA MET A 101 -5.45 -7.23 -8.38
C MET A 101 -5.89 -8.48 -9.16
N VAL A 102 -7.04 -8.44 -9.86
CA VAL A 102 -7.46 -9.51 -10.78
C VAL A 102 -6.46 -9.63 -11.92
N TYR A 103 -6.09 -8.52 -12.55
CA TYR A 103 -5.09 -8.51 -13.61
C TYR A 103 -3.74 -9.09 -13.15
N ILE A 104 -3.25 -8.67 -11.98
CA ILE A 104 -1.98 -9.17 -11.42
C ILE A 104 -2.08 -10.66 -11.10
N ALA A 105 -3.13 -11.10 -10.40
CA ALA A 105 -3.34 -12.50 -10.05
C ALA A 105 -3.43 -13.38 -11.30
N TRP A 106 -4.14 -12.91 -12.34
CA TRP A 106 -4.28 -13.61 -13.60
C TRP A 106 -2.92 -13.85 -14.27
N LYS A 107 -2.08 -12.81 -14.36
CA LYS A 107 -0.74 -12.92 -14.94
C LYS A 107 0.17 -13.85 -14.13
N ASP A 108 0.06 -13.81 -12.80
CA ASP A 108 0.85 -14.65 -11.90
C ASP A 108 0.46 -16.14 -12.01
N PHE A 109 -0.85 -16.47 -11.97
CA PHE A 109 -1.32 -17.85 -12.11
C PHE A 109 -1.00 -18.49 -13.45
N LEU A 110 -0.95 -17.70 -14.52
CA LEU A 110 -0.53 -18.16 -15.84
C LEU A 110 0.98 -18.23 -16.01
N HIS A 111 1.76 -17.88 -14.97
CA HIS A 111 3.21 -17.76 -15.03
C HIS A 111 3.69 -16.87 -16.20
N ALA A 112 2.89 -15.86 -16.55
CA ALA A 112 3.22 -14.91 -17.62
C ALA A 112 4.28 -13.89 -17.17
N TRP A 113 4.53 -13.80 -15.86
CA TRP A 113 5.45 -12.87 -15.24
C TRP A 113 6.45 -13.58 -14.34
N THR A 114 7.61 -12.96 -14.17
CA THR A 114 8.54 -13.34 -13.10
C THR A 114 8.01 -12.82 -11.75
N LEU A 115 8.56 -13.35 -10.66
CA LEU A 115 8.22 -12.89 -9.31
C LEU A 115 8.46 -11.38 -9.15
N GLU A 116 9.57 -10.86 -9.68
CA GLU A 116 9.93 -9.45 -9.60
C GLU A 116 8.91 -8.55 -10.28
N GLU A 117 8.32 -8.98 -11.39
CA GLU A 117 7.29 -8.21 -12.09
C GLU A 117 5.97 -8.21 -11.29
N SER A 118 5.58 -9.36 -10.72
CA SER A 118 4.42 -9.45 -9.82
C SER A 118 4.59 -8.53 -8.60
N LEU A 119 5.74 -8.61 -7.92
CA LEU A 119 6.08 -7.75 -6.77
C LEU A 119 6.10 -6.26 -7.15
N ARG A 120 6.63 -5.91 -8.33
CA ARG A 120 6.62 -4.54 -8.83
C ARG A 120 5.20 -4.03 -9.02
N HIS A 121 4.34 -4.79 -9.69
CA HIS A 121 2.94 -4.41 -9.90
C HIS A 121 2.19 -4.25 -8.58
N LEU A 122 2.33 -5.19 -7.64
CA LEU A 122 1.70 -5.11 -6.32
C LEU A 122 2.14 -3.86 -5.54
N SER A 123 3.44 -3.59 -5.55
CA SER A 123 4.01 -2.45 -4.82
C SER A 123 3.63 -1.11 -5.45
N GLN A 124 3.65 -1.01 -6.78
CA GLN A 124 3.26 0.21 -7.49
C GLN A 124 1.74 0.46 -7.42
N LEU A 125 0.92 -0.60 -7.39
CA LEU A 125 -0.51 -0.45 -7.14
C LEU A 125 -0.76 0.14 -5.75
N ALA A 126 -0.11 -0.40 -4.71
CA ALA A 126 -0.26 0.11 -3.35
C ALA A 126 0.22 1.57 -3.24
N GLU A 127 1.35 1.91 -3.86
CA GLU A 127 1.84 3.30 -3.89
C GLU A 127 0.87 4.25 -4.60
N ALA A 128 0.33 3.86 -5.76
CA ALA A 128 -0.68 4.66 -6.45
C ALA A 128 -1.94 4.85 -5.59
N MET A 129 -2.42 3.77 -4.96
CA MET A 129 -3.57 3.81 -4.07
C MET A 129 -3.35 4.75 -2.89
N ILE A 130 -2.18 4.72 -2.25
CA ILE A 130 -1.84 5.59 -1.12
C ILE A 130 -1.73 7.04 -1.58
N PHE A 131 -0.92 7.29 -2.61
CA PHE A 131 -0.56 8.64 -3.01
C PHE A 131 -1.73 9.39 -3.64
N GLU A 132 -2.50 8.76 -4.52
CA GLU A 132 -3.63 9.43 -5.16
C GLU A 132 -4.81 9.61 -4.19
N THR A 133 -4.99 8.69 -3.23
CA THR A 133 -5.94 8.92 -2.12
C THR A 133 -5.52 10.13 -1.29
N TYR A 134 -4.23 10.26 -0.99
CA TYR A 134 -3.70 11.45 -0.31
C TYR A 134 -3.97 12.73 -1.11
N GLN A 135 -3.64 12.77 -2.40
CA GLN A 135 -3.85 13.95 -3.24
C GLN A 135 -5.32 14.38 -3.29
N TRP A 136 -6.20 13.40 -3.46
CA TRP A 136 -7.64 13.62 -3.48
C TRP A 136 -8.16 14.14 -2.14
N GLN A 137 -7.81 13.50 -1.03
CA GLN A 137 -8.25 13.89 0.31
C GLN A 137 -7.63 15.21 0.77
N TYR A 138 -6.38 15.50 0.39
CA TYR A 138 -5.73 16.78 0.69
C TYR A 138 -6.48 17.95 0.07
N LYS A 139 -6.87 17.83 -1.22
CA LYS A 139 -7.68 18.86 -1.90
C LYS A 139 -9.01 19.12 -1.20
N ILE A 140 -9.72 18.07 -0.80
CA ILE A 140 -10.99 18.19 -0.08
C ILE A 140 -10.76 18.86 1.29
N CYS A 141 -9.77 18.41 2.06
CA CYS A 141 -9.45 18.99 3.35
C CYS A 141 -9.04 20.47 3.26
N CYS A 142 -8.28 20.85 2.23
CA CYS A 142 -7.92 22.26 2.01
C CYS A 142 -9.16 23.12 1.71
N ALA A 143 -10.13 22.61 0.96
CA ALA A 143 -11.39 23.32 0.72
C ALA A 143 -12.22 23.48 2.00
N GLU A 144 -12.21 22.48 2.88
CA GLU A 144 -12.97 22.50 4.14
C GLU A 144 -12.30 23.33 5.25
N TRP A 145 -10.99 23.20 5.43
CA TRP A 145 -10.25 23.67 6.61
C TRP A 145 -9.15 24.69 6.29
N GLY A 146 -8.97 25.02 5.01
CA GLY A 146 -7.88 25.87 4.53
C GLY A 146 -6.61 25.06 4.26
N THR A 147 -5.67 25.67 3.54
CA THR A 147 -4.40 25.04 3.16
C THR A 147 -3.40 25.20 4.31
N PRO A 148 -2.77 24.13 4.82
CA PRO A 148 -1.72 24.24 5.84
C PRO A 148 -0.50 24.98 5.28
N THR A 149 -0.02 26.01 5.99
CA THR A 149 1.18 26.76 5.60
C THR A 149 2.21 26.84 6.72
N ASN A 150 3.46 27.17 6.38
CA ASN A 150 4.47 27.61 7.35
C ASN A 150 4.27 29.11 7.70
N ALA A 151 5.22 29.69 8.45
CA ALA A 151 5.17 31.08 8.88
C ALA A 151 5.25 32.08 7.71
N GLU A 152 5.90 31.67 6.62
CA GLU A 152 6.09 32.41 5.37
C GLU A 152 4.87 32.31 4.45
N GLY A 153 3.86 31.51 4.81
CA GLY A 153 2.66 31.28 4.01
C GLY A 153 2.84 30.25 2.89
N GLU A 154 3.94 29.50 2.89
CA GLU A 154 4.21 28.43 1.92
C GLU A 154 3.45 27.16 2.30
N ALA A 155 2.76 26.57 1.33
CA ALA A 155 1.94 25.39 1.53
C ALA A 155 2.78 24.17 1.95
N GLN A 156 2.32 23.47 2.98
CA GLN A 156 3.00 22.33 3.57
C GLN A 156 2.37 21.01 3.09
N PRO A 157 3.13 20.07 2.48
CA PRO A 157 2.60 18.75 2.15
C PRO A 157 2.66 17.81 3.36
N MET A 158 1.86 16.75 3.33
CA MET A 158 2.11 15.57 4.16
C MET A 158 2.95 14.58 3.37
N LEU A 159 4.01 14.06 3.98
CA LEU A 159 4.79 12.96 3.45
C LEU A 159 4.34 11.66 4.10
N ILE A 160 4.19 10.63 3.26
CA ILE A 160 3.81 9.29 3.67
C ILE A 160 5.00 8.37 3.45
N ILE A 161 5.56 7.83 4.52
CA ILE A 161 6.67 6.89 4.49
C ILE A 161 6.08 5.48 4.49
N GLY A 162 6.25 4.75 3.40
CA GLY A 162 6.00 3.32 3.34
C GLY A 162 7.16 2.55 3.97
N MET A 163 6.81 1.59 4.82
CA MET A 163 7.75 0.80 5.61
C MET A 163 7.74 -0.66 5.15
N GLY A 164 8.69 -1.46 5.66
CA GLY A 164 8.70 -2.91 5.46
C GLY A 164 8.68 -3.30 3.98
N LYS A 165 7.75 -4.19 3.59
CA LYS A 165 7.64 -4.68 2.21
C LYS A 165 7.23 -3.60 1.23
N LEU A 166 6.35 -2.69 1.65
CA LEU A 166 5.89 -1.57 0.81
C LEU A 166 7.07 -0.65 0.46
N GLY A 167 7.82 -0.24 1.48
CA GLY A 167 8.97 0.62 1.28
C GLY A 167 10.10 -0.05 0.50
N GLY A 168 10.28 -1.36 0.70
CA GLY A 168 11.21 -2.21 -0.07
C GLY A 168 10.79 -2.56 -1.50
N GLY A 169 9.57 -2.22 -1.92
CA GLY A 169 9.07 -2.53 -3.28
C GLY A 169 8.79 -4.02 -3.52
N GLU A 170 8.47 -4.75 -2.46
CA GLU A 170 8.31 -6.21 -2.44
C GLU A 170 6.99 -6.63 -1.77
N LEU A 171 5.91 -5.88 -2.01
CA LEU A 171 4.60 -6.15 -1.42
C LEU A 171 3.99 -7.46 -1.94
N ASN A 172 3.37 -8.25 -1.05
CA ASN A 172 2.63 -9.47 -1.43
C ASN A 172 1.11 -9.20 -1.52
N PHE A 173 0.36 -10.07 -2.20
CA PHE A 173 -1.10 -9.97 -2.44
C PHE A 173 -1.98 -9.59 -1.23
N SER A 174 -1.63 -10.08 -0.04
CA SER A 174 -2.41 -9.89 1.19
C SER A 174 -1.59 -9.19 2.29
N SER A 175 -0.61 -8.37 1.92
CA SER A 175 0.17 -7.61 2.89
C SER A 175 -0.61 -6.41 3.41
N ASP A 176 -0.47 -6.14 4.70
CA ASP A 176 -0.80 -4.84 5.27
C ASP A 176 0.18 -3.79 4.70
N ILE A 177 -0.25 -2.52 4.68
CA ILE A 177 0.61 -1.39 4.33
C ILE A 177 1.06 -0.68 5.61
N ASP A 178 2.35 -0.81 5.91
CA ASP A 178 2.97 -0.17 7.06
C ASP A 178 3.33 1.29 6.71
N LEU A 179 2.72 2.28 7.38
CA LEU A 179 2.87 3.69 7.05
C LEU A 179 3.30 4.55 8.26
N ILE A 180 4.06 5.61 7.98
CA ILE A 180 4.34 6.72 8.92
C ILE A 180 4.00 8.03 8.22
N PHE A 181 3.27 8.91 8.89
CA PHE A 181 2.95 10.24 8.37
C PHE A 181 3.82 11.31 9.02
N THR A 182 4.27 12.26 8.21
CA THR A 182 5.02 13.42 8.69
C THR A 182 4.77 14.65 7.81
N TYR A 183 5.08 15.85 8.31
CA TYR A 183 5.03 17.09 7.55
C TYR A 183 6.23 17.98 7.91
N PRO A 184 6.67 18.90 7.04
CA PRO A 184 7.90 19.65 7.26
C PRO A 184 7.79 20.60 8.46
N GLU A 185 6.89 21.58 8.38
CA GLU A 185 6.87 22.69 9.33
C GLU A 185 5.55 22.86 10.07
N ASN A 186 5.65 23.30 11.32
CA ASN A 186 4.50 23.76 12.08
C ASN A 186 3.98 25.09 11.50
N GLY A 187 2.72 25.37 11.79
CA GLY A 187 2.02 26.54 11.28
C GLY A 187 0.52 26.33 11.39
N GLU A 188 -0.23 27.10 10.63
CA GLU A 188 -1.68 27.01 10.62
C GLU A 188 -2.25 27.07 9.20
N THR A 189 -3.53 26.70 9.06
CA THR A 189 -4.21 26.73 7.78
C THR A 189 -4.64 28.14 7.37
N GLN A 190 -4.52 28.45 6.09
CA GLN A 190 -4.97 29.71 5.49
C GLN A 190 -6.07 29.46 4.45
N GLY A 191 -6.96 30.45 4.26
CA GLY A 191 -8.00 30.41 3.23
C GLY A 191 -9.36 29.85 3.66
N ALA A 192 -9.54 29.48 4.93
CA ALA A 192 -10.83 29.11 5.51
C ALA A 192 -11.28 30.10 6.60
N ARG A 193 -12.58 30.06 6.95
CA ARG A 193 -13.16 30.94 7.99
C ARG A 193 -12.51 30.78 9.36
N ARG A 194 -12.00 29.59 9.67
CA ARG A 194 -11.31 29.27 10.93
C ARG A 194 -9.98 28.60 10.63
N SER A 195 -8.90 29.23 11.08
CA SER A 195 -7.56 28.66 11.07
C SER A 195 -7.47 27.49 12.06
N ILE A 196 -6.78 26.42 11.67
CA ILE A 196 -6.40 25.30 12.54
C ILE A 196 -4.90 25.02 12.43
N ALA A 197 -4.30 24.51 13.50
CA ALA A 197 -2.89 24.15 13.49
C ALA A 197 -2.60 23.01 12.49
N ASN A 198 -1.43 23.05 11.83
CA ASN A 198 -1.00 22.03 10.86
C ASN A 198 -1.06 20.61 11.46
N ALA A 199 -0.63 20.43 12.70
CA ALA A 199 -0.72 19.15 13.40
C ALA A 199 -2.16 18.60 13.44
N GLN A 200 -3.16 19.48 13.66
CA GLN A 200 -4.57 19.10 13.66
C GLN A 200 -5.07 18.80 12.25
N PHE A 201 -4.71 19.62 11.26
CA PHE A 201 -5.06 19.40 9.85
C PHE A 201 -4.54 18.03 9.38
N PHE A 202 -3.25 17.77 9.53
CA PHE A 202 -2.63 16.53 9.05
C PHE A 202 -3.08 15.30 9.84
N THR A 203 -3.41 15.43 11.13
CA THR A 203 -4.01 14.32 11.89
C THR A 203 -5.35 13.92 11.29
N ARG A 204 -6.22 14.89 10.99
CA ARG A 204 -7.54 14.62 10.39
C ARG A 204 -7.42 14.09 8.96
N LEU A 205 -6.50 14.63 8.16
CA LEU A 205 -6.21 14.13 6.83
C LEU A 205 -5.72 12.67 6.88
N GLY A 206 -4.77 12.36 7.78
CA GLY A 206 -4.28 11.00 7.97
C GLY A 206 -5.41 10.02 8.34
N GLN A 207 -6.32 10.42 9.22
CA GLN A 207 -7.50 9.63 9.57
C GLN A 207 -8.42 9.38 8.36
N ARG A 208 -8.65 10.40 7.52
CA ARG A 208 -9.45 10.27 6.29
C ARG A 208 -8.81 9.31 5.29
N ILE A 209 -7.49 9.36 5.10
CA ILE A 209 -6.76 8.44 4.22
C ILE A 209 -6.84 7.00 4.74
N ILE A 210 -6.61 6.79 6.04
CA ILE A 210 -6.73 5.45 6.66
C ILE A 210 -8.14 4.91 6.46
N LYS A 211 -9.17 5.73 6.72
CA LYS A 211 -10.57 5.34 6.50
C LYS A 211 -10.85 4.97 5.05
N ALA A 212 -10.37 5.76 4.09
CA ALA A 212 -10.59 5.51 2.67
C ALA A 212 -10.03 4.15 2.22
N LEU A 213 -8.83 3.79 2.72
CA LEU A 213 -8.09 2.58 2.34
C LEU A 213 -8.51 1.32 3.13
N ASP A 214 -8.76 1.45 4.44
CA ASP A 214 -8.90 0.31 5.36
C ASP A 214 -10.35 -0.03 5.70
N GLN A 215 -11.26 0.96 5.67
CA GLN A 215 -12.64 0.72 6.12
C GLN A 215 -13.30 -0.44 5.35
N GLN A 216 -13.83 -1.42 6.06
CA GLN A 216 -14.64 -2.46 5.43
C GLN A 216 -15.96 -1.85 4.93
N THR A 217 -16.24 -1.99 3.63
CA THR A 217 -17.54 -1.68 3.01
C THR A 217 -18.12 -2.93 2.35
N PHE A 218 -19.27 -2.77 1.67
CA PHE A 218 -19.85 -3.83 0.83
C PHE A 218 -18.88 -4.30 -0.27
N ASP A 219 -18.11 -3.37 -0.84
CA ASP A 219 -17.10 -3.65 -1.87
C ASP A 219 -15.75 -4.14 -1.28
N GLY A 220 -15.70 -4.40 0.03
CA GLY A 220 -14.48 -4.81 0.74
C GLY A 220 -13.66 -3.64 1.27
N PHE A 221 -12.34 -3.82 1.30
CA PHE A 221 -11.34 -2.82 1.68
C PHE A 221 -10.22 -2.78 0.63
N CYS A 222 -9.43 -1.70 0.58
CA CYS A 222 -8.31 -1.61 -0.34
C CYS A 222 -7.06 -2.29 0.25
N TYR A 223 -6.63 -1.81 1.42
CA TYR A 223 -5.51 -2.33 2.18
C TYR A 223 -5.73 -2.10 3.68
N ARG A 224 -5.30 -3.06 4.49
CA ARG A 224 -5.19 -2.86 5.94
C ARG A 224 -4.01 -1.94 6.21
N VAL A 225 -4.23 -0.89 7.00
CA VAL A 225 -3.20 0.12 7.27
C VAL A 225 -2.61 -0.11 8.65
N ASP A 226 -1.30 -0.34 8.72
CA ASP A 226 -0.58 -0.48 9.98
C ASP A 226 0.25 0.78 10.27
N MET A 227 -0.10 1.47 11.36
CA MET A 227 0.58 2.69 11.80
C MET A 227 1.51 2.44 13.00
N ARG A 228 1.75 1.20 13.40
CA ARG A 228 2.46 0.86 14.67
C ARG A 228 3.96 1.14 14.63
N LEU A 229 4.54 1.29 13.45
CA LEU A 229 5.95 1.63 13.27
C LEU A 229 6.25 3.13 13.45
N ARG A 230 5.24 3.98 13.60
CA ARG A 230 5.44 5.41 13.88
C ARG A 230 6.08 5.64 15.26
N PRO A 231 6.75 6.78 15.47
CA PRO A 231 7.28 7.14 16.78
C PRO A 231 6.26 6.98 17.92
N PHE A 232 6.71 6.45 19.05
CA PHE A 232 5.88 6.10 20.21
C PHE A 232 4.78 5.04 19.94
N GLY A 233 4.78 4.39 18.77
CA GLY A 233 3.85 3.33 18.42
C GLY A 233 2.39 3.76 18.47
N GLU A 234 1.50 2.89 18.95
CA GLU A 234 0.05 3.16 19.04
C GLU A 234 -0.31 4.34 19.94
N SER A 235 0.52 4.63 20.94
CA SER A 235 0.31 5.75 21.88
C SER A 235 0.82 7.09 21.35
N GLY A 236 1.54 7.08 20.22
CA GLY A 236 2.08 8.28 19.60
C GLY A 236 1.06 9.06 18.77
N PRO A 237 1.35 10.34 18.49
CA PRO A 237 0.58 11.11 17.52
C PRO A 237 0.56 10.40 16.17
N LEU A 238 -0.54 10.54 15.43
CA LEU A 238 -0.70 9.89 14.11
C LEU A 238 0.30 10.45 13.08
N VAL A 239 0.63 11.74 13.22
CA VAL A 239 1.51 12.49 12.35
C VAL A 239 2.42 13.38 13.19
N MET A 240 3.67 13.56 12.78
CA MET A 240 4.65 14.41 13.46
C MET A 240 5.30 15.40 12.49
N SER A 241 5.63 16.59 12.97
CA SER A 241 6.50 17.51 12.21
C SER A 241 7.90 16.91 12.04
N TYR A 242 8.69 17.43 11.11
CA TYR A 242 10.09 17.03 10.95
C TYR A 242 10.90 17.25 12.21
N ALA A 243 10.75 18.41 12.86
CA ALA A 243 11.44 18.70 14.11
C ALA A 243 11.13 17.64 15.20
N ALA A 244 9.85 17.31 15.41
CA ALA A 244 9.48 16.32 16.42
C ALA A 244 9.95 14.90 16.04
N LEU A 245 9.94 14.57 14.74
CA LEU A 245 10.44 13.29 14.23
C LEU A 245 11.96 13.16 14.41
N GLU A 246 12.69 14.25 14.16
CA GLU A 246 14.13 14.34 14.36
C GLU A 246 14.49 14.14 15.84
N ASP A 247 13.86 14.90 16.73
CA ASP A 247 14.07 14.80 18.18
C ASP A 247 13.85 13.37 18.67
N TYR A 248 12.76 12.71 18.22
CA TYR A 248 12.48 11.33 18.58
C TYR A 248 13.61 10.37 18.15
N TYR A 249 14.05 10.43 16.89
CA TYR A 249 15.05 9.50 16.40
C TYR A 249 16.46 9.78 16.95
N GLN A 250 16.76 11.03 17.29
CA GLN A 250 18.01 11.41 17.94
C GLN A 250 18.06 10.94 19.39
N GLU A 251 16.99 11.17 20.17
CA GLU A 251 16.99 10.95 21.61
C GLU A 251 16.50 9.56 22.04
N GLN A 252 15.47 9.03 21.38
CA GLN A 252 14.72 7.85 21.82
C GLN A 252 14.77 6.68 20.83
N GLY A 253 15.30 6.91 19.62
CA GLY A 253 15.30 5.92 18.55
C GLY A 253 16.05 4.63 18.90
N ARG A 254 15.33 3.51 18.88
CA ARG A 254 15.80 2.18 19.26
C ARG A 254 16.50 1.48 18.10
N ASP A 255 17.35 0.51 18.42
CA ASP A 255 18.14 -0.23 17.41
C ASP A 255 17.29 -1.01 16.40
N TRP A 256 16.12 -1.51 16.81
CA TRP A 256 15.21 -2.17 15.87
C TRP A 256 14.52 -1.19 14.92
N GLU A 257 14.29 0.07 15.35
CA GLU A 257 13.71 1.11 14.50
C GLU A 257 14.69 1.48 13.38
N ARG A 258 16.00 1.49 13.68
CA ARG A 258 17.03 1.65 12.65
C ARG A 258 16.94 0.57 11.58
N TYR A 259 16.76 -0.69 11.97
CA TYR A 259 16.59 -1.81 11.05
C TYR A 259 15.32 -1.66 10.20
N ALA A 260 14.20 -1.27 10.81
CA ALA A 260 12.94 -1.04 10.10
C ALA A 260 13.06 0.10 9.07
N MET A 261 13.75 1.19 9.43
CA MET A 261 13.95 2.36 8.59
C MET A 261 14.88 2.13 7.39
N ILE A 262 15.61 1.01 7.32
CA ILE A 262 16.39 0.64 6.11
C ILE A 262 15.48 0.53 4.88
N LYS A 263 14.26 0.02 5.07
CA LYS A 263 13.27 -0.13 4.00
C LYS A 263 12.33 1.07 3.88
N ALA A 264 12.53 2.13 4.66
CA ALA A 264 11.66 3.31 4.60
C ALA A 264 11.78 4.02 3.25
N ARG A 265 10.65 4.29 2.60
CA ARG A 265 10.58 5.03 1.33
C ARG A 265 9.38 5.96 1.33
N VAL A 266 9.56 7.20 0.90
CA VAL A 266 8.44 8.14 0.74
C VAL A 266 7.64 7.77 -0.50
N MET A 267 6.31 7.69 -0.37
CA MET A 267 5.37 7.44 -1.47
C MET A 267 5.25 8.70 -2.32
N GLY A 268 5.44 8.58 -3.65
CA GLY A 268 5.42 9.72 -4.58
C GLY A 268 6.52 10.77 -4.30
N CYS A 269 7.70 10.30 -3.93
CA CYS A 269 8.82 11.15 -3.51
C CYS A 269 9.31 12.13 -4.58
N GLU A 270 9.05 11.85 -5.85
CA GLU A 270 9.33 12.70 -7.00
C GLU A 270 8.54 14.02 -6.98
N MET A 271 7.45 14.10 -6.20
CA MET A 271 6.56 15.26 -6.17
C MET A 271 6.96 16.34 -5.16
N TYR A 272 7.86 16.04 -4.21
CA TYR A 272 8.14 16.92 -3.08
C TYR A 272 9.63 17.22 -2.90
N PRO A 273 10.07 18.47 -3.07
CA PRO A 273 11.41 18.90 -2.70
C PRO A 273 11.75 18.60 -1.22
N GLN A 274 10.75 18.70 -0.34
CA GLN A 274 10.86 18.45 1.11
C GLN A 274 11.27 17.01 1.45
N TYR A 275 11.14 16.07 0.50
CA TYR A 275 11.68 14.72 0.68
C TYR A 275 13.20 14.73 0.88
N GLN A 276 13.94 15.63 0.21
CA GLN A 276 15.40 15.67 0.34
C GLN A 276 15.83 16.08 1.75
N GLU A 277 15.07 16.95 2.40
CA GLU A 277 15.29 17.35 3.78
C GLU A 277 15.06 16.17 4.73
N LEU A 278 13.89 15.53 4.65
CA LEU A 278 13.57 14.34 5.44
C LEU A 278 14.62 13.24 5.27
N ARG A 279 15.05 12.99 4.03
CA ARG A 279 16.08 12.00 3.72
C ARG A 279 17.42 12.35 4.37
N LYS A 280 17.82 13.63 4.38
CA LYS A 280 19.06 14.07 5.03
C LYS A 280 18.98 13.92 6.55
N MET A 281 17.82 14.25 7.13
CA MET A 281 17.56 14.13 8.58
C MET A 281 17.56 12.67 9.06
N LEU A 282 16.91 11.76 8.32
CA LEU A 282 16.82 10.34 8.72
C LEU A 282 18.11 9.55 8.45
N ARG A 283 18.94 9.98 7.49
CA ARG A 283 20.13 9.21 7.07
C ARG A 283 21.12 8.93 8.22
N PRO A 284 21.50 9.88 9.09
CA PRO A 284 22.41 9.62 10.21
C PRO A 284 21.84 8.63 11.24
N PHE A 285 20.51 8.63 11.44
CA PHE A 285 19.84 7.68 12.33
C PHE A 285 19.96 6.24 11.82
N VAL A 286 19.69 6.03 10.52
CA VAL A 286 19.70 4.72 9.87
C VAL A 286 21.13 4.22 9.62
N PHE A 287 21.97 5.07 9.03
CA PHE A 287 23.34 4.73 8.61
C PHE A 287 24.35 5.48 9.47
N ARG A 288 24.64 4.93 10.64
CA ARG A 288 25.62 5.51 11.57
C ARG A 288 26.98 5.64 10.90
N ARG A 289 27.65 6.76 11.14
CA ARG A 289 29.01 7.00 10.65
C ARG A 289 30.05 6.10 11.34
N TYR A 290 29.81 5.76 12.61
CA TYR A 290 30.68 4.90 13.40
C TYR A 290 29.87 3.73 13.97
N ILE A 291 30.45 2.54 13.90
CA ILE A 291 29.88 1.32 14.47
C ILE A 291 30.79 0.89 15.61
N ASP A 292 30.23 0.86 16.81
CA ASP A 292 30.90 0.42 18.03
C ASP A 292 30.46 -1.01 18.42
N PHE A 293 31.05 -1.53 19.49
CA PHE A 293 30.71 -2.86 19.99
C PHE A 293 29.23 -2.96 20.42
N SER A 294 28.66 -1.87 20.95
CA SER A 294 27.27 -1.84 21.42
C SER A 294 26.29 -2.06 20.25
N ALA A 295 26.51 -1.41 19.10
CA ALA A 295 25.71 -1.60 17.90
C ALA A 295 25.70 -3.06 17.41
N ILE A 296 26.88 -3.70 17.37
CA ILE A 296 27.00 -5.11 16.96
C ILE A 296 26.28 -6.02 17.95
N GLN A 297 26.42 -5.75 19.26
CA GLN A 297 25.76 -6.54 20.29
C GLN A 297 24.24 -6.42 20.19
N SER A 298 23.69 -5.24 19.92
CA SER A 298 22.25 -5.04 19.72
C SER A 298 21.70 -5.84 18.53
N LEU A 299 22.40 -5.85 17.39
CA LEU A 299 22.02 -6.68 16.24
C LEU A 299 22.01 -8.17 16.59
N ARG A 300 23.03 -8.65 17.32
CA ARG A 300 23.08 -10.05 17.79
C ARG A 300 21.93 -10.39 18.74
N ARG A 301 21.58 -9.48 19.66
CA ARG A 301 20.44 -9.66 20.58
C ARG A 301 19.12 -9.74 19.81
N MET A 302 18.93 -8.87 18.82
CA MET A 302 17.73 -8.88 17.97
C MET A 302 17.60 -10.20 17.20
N LYS A 303 18.69 -10.67 16.57
CA LYS A 303 18.72 -11.98 15.90
C LYS A 303 18.40 -13.13 16.87
N SER A 304 19.00 -13.13 18.06
CA SER A 304 18.76 -14.15 19.08
C SER A 304 17.30 -14.18 19.57
N MET A 305 16.68 -13.01 19.73
CA MET A 305 15.27 -12.88 20.09
C MET A 305 14.37 -13.45 19.01
N ILE A 306 14.65 -13.14 17.74
CA ILE A 306 13.94 -13.69 16.58
C ILE A 306 14.02 -15.21 16.58
N SER A 307 15.22 -15.80 16.64
CA SER A 307 15.40 -17.26 16.62
C SER A 307 14.76 -17.96 17.83
N SER A 308 14.76 -17.31 19.00
CA SER A 308 14.12 -17.85 20.20
C SER A 308 12.60 -17.85 20.07
N GLU A 309 12.02 -16.82 19.45
CA GLU A 309 10.58 -16.78 19.16
C GLU A 309 10.14 -17.88 18.18
N VAL A 310 10.95 -18.16 17.14
CA VAL A 310 10.69 -19.26 16.19
C VAL A 310 10.63 -20.60 16.92
N ARG A 311 11.65 -20.88 17.75
CA ARG A 311 11.72 -22.10 18.55
C ARG A 311 10.55 -22.21 19.52
N ARG A 312 10.23 -21.12 20.24
CA ARG A 312 9.13 -21.07 21.21
C ARG A 312 7.78 -21.42 20.58
N ARG A 313 7.50 -20.91 19.38
CA ARG A 313 6.24 -21.15 18.68
C ARG A 313 6.19 -22.48 17.92
N GLY A 314 7.30 -23.22 17.85
CA GLY A 314 7.36 -24.49 17.11
C GLY A 314 6.97 -24.36 15.64
N LEU A 315 7.24 -23.21 15.01
CA LEU A 315 6.77 -22.90 13.66
C LEU A 315 7.51 -23.75 12.62
N THR A 316 6.95 -24.91 12.29
CA THR A 316 7.32 -25.74 11.14
C THR A 316 6.50 -25.33 9.92
N ASN A 317 7.11 -25.38 8.72
CA ASN A 317 6.48 -25.01 7.45
C ASN A 317 5.90 -23.58 7.37
N ASN A 318 6.42 -22.64 8.17
CA ASN A 318 6.05 -21.23 8.05
C ASN A 318 7.06 -20.47 7.18
N ILE A 319 6.65 -20.12 5.94
CA ILE A 319 7.51 -19.46 4.95
C ILE A 319 8.10 -18.13 5.46
N LYS A 320 7.36 -17.38 6.28
CA LYS A 320 7.78 -16.05 6.76
C LYS A 320 8.63 -16.13 8.04
N LEU A 321 8.20 -16.94 9.01
CA LEU A 321 8.69 -16.92 10.38
C LEU A 321 9.50 -18.16 10.76
N GLY A 322 9.46 -19.24 9.98
CA GLY A 322 10.27 -20.43 10.23
C GLY A 322 11.77 -20.19 10.04
N ALA A 323 12.58 -21.14 10.48
CA ALA A 323 14.02 -21.10 10.23
C ALA A 323 14.31 -21.12 8.72
N GLY A 324 15.22 -20.26 8.25
CA GLY A 324 15.48 -20.06 6.82
C GLY A 324 14.35 -19.31 6.07
N GLY A 325 13.35 -18.79 6.79
CA GLY A 325 12.23 -18.08 6.21
C GLY A 325 12.56 -16.64 5.80
N ILE A 326 11.60 -15.98 5.14
CA ILE A 326 11.77 -14.63 4.55
C ILE A 326 12.30 -13.59 5.55
N ARG A 327 11.91 -13.66 6.84
CA ARG A 327 12.37 -12.70 7.85
C ARG A 327 13.87 -12.82 8.19
N GLU A 328 14.48 -13.98 7.95
CA GLU A 328 15.91 -14.19 8.25
C GLU A 328 16.84 -13.64 7.14
N ILE A 329 16.31 -13.44 5.94
CA ILE A 329 16.99 -12.86 4.76
C ILE A 329 17.00 -11.33 4.89
#